data_AF-A0A7J2MUB6-F1
#
_entry.id   AF-A0A7J2MUB6-F1
#
_cell.length_a   1.000
_cell.length_b   1.000
_cell.length_c   1.000
_cell.angle_alpha   90.00
_cell.angle_beta   90.00
_cell.angle_gamma   90.00
#
_symmetry.space_group_name_H-M   'P 1'
#
loop_
_entity.id
_entity.type
_entity.pdbx_description
1 polymer ?
#
loop_
_entity_poly.entity_id
_entity_poly.type
_entity_poly.pdbx_seq_one_letter_code
_entity_poly.pdbx_strand_id
1 'polypeptide(L)'
;MEEILFLIYGNHPKSRRLYEPAKKVIELIKGRGAVKREEIAKELGLNLEVPAQKKHFYNIISPMFGKILVSERRGREVYYRLSYDVFRMYLDNLRRKGRYYLLGEEEKNF
;
A
#
# COMPACT_ATOMS: atom_id res chain seq x y z
N MET A 1 5.35 -2.81 12.02
CA MET A 1 5.49 -2.10 10.72
C MET A 1 5.97 -3.07 9.65
N GLU A 2 6.95 -3.93 9.97
CA GLU A 2 7.40 -4.99 9.06
C GLU A 2 6.27 -5.92 8.62
N GLU A 3 5.31 -6.22 9.50
CA GLU A 3 4.16 -7.08 9.21
C GLU A 3 3.26 -6.46 8.13
N ILE A 4 3.04 -5.14 8.20
CA ILE A 4 2.25 -4.41 7.19
C ILE A 4 2.98 -4.43 5.85
N LEU A 5 4.29 -4.18 5.84
CA LEU A 5 5.10 -4.22 4.62
C LEU A 5 5.14 -5.64 4.03
N PHE A 6 5.21 -6.66 4.88
CA PHE A 6 5.11 -8.05 4.47
C PHE A 6 3.77 -8.37 3.81
N LEU A 7 2.65 -7.92 4.39
CA LEU A 7 1.33 -8.09 3.79
C LEU A 7 1.20 -7.38 2.43
N ILE A 8 1.87 -6.23 2.27
CA ILE A 8 1.79 -5.44 1.05
C ILE A 8 2.64 -6.04 -0.08
N TYR A 9 3.88 -6.42 0.21
CA TYR A 9 4.93 -6.72 -0.78
C TYR A 9 5.42 -8.18 -0.77
N GLY A 10 5.11 -8.94 0.29
CA GLY A 10 5.61 -10.31 0.49
C GLY A 10 7.09 -10.37 0.85
N ASN A 11 7.62 -11.60 0.92
CA ASN A 11 8.98 -11.86 1.42
C ASN A 11 10.09 -11.91 0.35
N HIS A 12 9.75 -11.82 -0.94
CA HIS A 12 10.72 -12.03 -2.01
C HIS A 12 11.83 -10.96 -1.97
N PRO A 13 13.12 -11.30 -2.17
CA PRO A 13 14.23 -10.34 -2.02
C PRO A 13 14.08 -9.07 -2.87
N LYS A 14 13.56 -9.20 -4.10
CA LYS A 14 13.26 -8.04 -4.97
C LYS A 14 12.21 -7.10 -4.36
N SER A 15 11.22 -7.65 -3.66
CA SER A 15 10.16 -6.89 -2.99
C SER A 15 10.62 -6.26 -1.69
N ARG A 16 11.50 -6.94 -0.92
CA ARG A 16 12.10 -6.40 0.31
C ARG A 16 12.86 -5.08 0.08
N ARG A 17 13.46 -4.89 -1.11
CA ARG A 17 14.11 -3.62 -1.48
C ARG A 17 13.14 -2.43 -1.50
N LEU A 18 11.84 -2.67 -1.60
CA LEU A 18 10.82 -1.63 -1.60
C LEU A 18 10.37 -1.24 -0.18
N TYR A 19 10.74 -1.99 0.86
CA TYR A 19 10.26 -1.79 2.23
C TYR A 19 10.68 -0.44 2.79
N GLU A 20 11.96 -0.07 2.66
CA GLU A 20 12.46 1.20 3.18
C GLU A 20 11.82 2.41 2.47
N PRO A 21 11.77 2.48 1.12
CA PRO A 21 11.00 3.51 0.43
C PRO A 21 9.53 3.54 0.85
N ALA A 22 8.88 2.37 0.93
CA ALA A 22 7.48 2.25 1.34
C ALA A 22 7.23 2.78 2.76
N LYS A 23 8.11 2.44 3.71
CA LYS A 23 8.05 2.91 5.10
C LYS A 23 8.13 4.43 5.16
N LYS A 24 9.03 5.05 4.40
CA LYS A 24 9.11 6.52 4.29
C LYS A 24 7.80 7.14 3.80
N VAL A 25 7.18 6.56 2.77
CA VAL A 25 5.87 7.03 2.28
C VAL A 25 4.80 6.90 3.35
N ILE A 26 4.72 5.76 4.03
CA ILE A 26 3.70 5.52 5.06
C ILE A 26 3.86 6.50 6.23
N GLU A 27 5.08 6.72 6.73
CA GLU A 27 5.33 7.68 7.82
C GLU A 27 5.06 9.12 7.39
N LEU A 28 5.44 9.50 6.16
CA LEU A 28 5.13 10.82 5.61
C LEU A 28 3.62 11.08 5.57
N ILE A 29 2.83 10.12 5.07
CA ILE A 29 1.38 10.25 4.97
C ILE A 29 0.74 10.19 6.37
N LYS A 30 1.23 9.33 7.27
CA LYS A 30 0.75 9.26 8.66
C LYS A 30 0.94 10.59 9.39
N GLY A 31 2.07 11.27 9.18
CA GLY A 31 2.34 12.56 9.81
C GLY A 31 1.57 13.74 9.22
N ARG A 32 1.11 13.65 7.96
CA ARG A 32 0.48 14.76 7.22
C ARG A 32 -0.98 14.53 6.80
N GLY A 33 -1.51 13.32 7.01
CA GLY A 33 -2.84 12.92 6.57
C GLY A 33 -2.89 12.59 5.08
N ALA A 34 -3.07 13.59 4.22
CA ALA A 34 -3.14 13.42 2.76
C ALA A 34 -1.99 14.19 2.10
N VAL A 35 -1.21 13.52 1.26
CA VAL A 35 0.02 14.08 0.68
C VAL A 35 -0.03 14.01 -0.83
N LYS A 36 0.42 15.07 -1.51
CA LYS A 36 0.47 15.13 -2.98
C LYS A 36 1.39 14.05 -3.54
N ARG A 37 1.01 13.49 -4.69
CA ARG A 37 1.83 12.51 -5.43
C ARG A 37 3.23 13.05 -5.72
N GLU A 38 3.33 14.32 -6.12
CA GLU A 38 4.57 15.01 -6.45
C GLU A 38 5.46 15.21 -5.20
N GLU A 39 4.86 15.47 -4.03
CA GLU A 39 5.60 15.59 -2.76
C GLU A 39 6.17 14.24 -2.32
N ILE A 40 5.41 13.15 -2.48
CA ILE A 40 5.89 11.81 -2.18
C ILE A 40 7.04 11.44 -3.13
N ALA A 41 6.94 11.78 -4.41
CA ALA A 41 8.03 11.54 -5.36
C ALA A 41 9.29 12.32 -4.98
N LYS A 42 9.14 13.58 -4.57
CA LYS A 42 10.24 14.42 -4.09
C LYS A 42 10.91 13.82 -2.84
N GLU A 43 10.14 13.34 -1.86
CA GLU A 43 10.66 12.68 -0.65
C GLU A 43 11.46 11.41 -0.99
N LEU A 44 11.04 10.70 -2.03
CA LEU A 44 11.74 9.51 -2.53
C LEU A 44 12.93 9.83 -3.45
N GLY A 45 13.19 11.11 -3.74
CA GLY A 45 14.23 11.53 -4.68
C GLY A 45 13.94 11.14 -6.14
N LEU A 46 12.66 11.06 -6.52
CA LEU A 46 12.20 10.62 -7.84
C LEU A 46 11.58 11.78 -8.63
N ASN A 47 11.89 11.85 -9.92
CA ASN A 47 11.30 12.73 -10.90
C ASN A 47 10.24 11.99 -11.74
N LEU A 48 8.98 12.40 -11.62
CA LEU A 48 7.85 11.75 -12.30
C LEU A 48 7.79 12.03 -13.80
N GLU A 49 8.56 12.99 -14.31
CA GLU A 49 8.68 13.25 -15.76
C GLU A 49 9.60 12.22 -16.45
N VAL A 50 10.46 11.55 -15.69
CA VAL A 50 11.37 10.50 -16.23
C VAL A 50 10.65 9.15 -16.19
N PRO A 51 10.41 8.45 -17.32
CA PRO A 51 9.61 7.22 -17.36
C PRO A 51 10.12 6.11 -16.43
N ALA A 52 11.43 5.92 -16.33
CA ALA A 52 12.02 4.89 -15.47
C ALA A 52 11.78 5.17 -13.98
N GLN A 53 11.89 6.43 -13.57
CA GLN A 53 11.67 6.85 -12.19
C GLN A 53 10.18 6.88 -11.84
N LYS A 54 9.32 7.29 -12.78
CA LYS A 54 7.86 7.16 -12.67
C LYS A 54 7.45 5.70 -12.49
N LYS A 55 8.03 4.77 -13.28
CA LYS A 55 7.81 3.33 -13.10
C LYS A 55 8.26 2.87 -11.71
N HIS A 56 9.44 3.31 -11.25
CA HIS A 56 9.92 2.97 -9.91
C HIS A 56 9.00 3.49 -8.80
N PHE A 57 8.50 4.72 -8.91
CA PHE A 57 7.51 5.29 -8.01
C PHE A 57 6.26 4.41 -7.92
N TYR A 58 5.68 4.01 -9.05
CA TYR A 58 4.49 3.15 -9.03
C TYR A 58 4.78 1.71 -8.58
N ASN A 59 6.00 1.20 -8.72
CA ASN A 59 6.37 -0.08 -8.11
C ASN A 59 6.32 -0.02 -6.58
N ILE A 60 6.64 1.15 -5.99
CA ILE A 60 6.51 1.39 -4.56
C ILE A 60 5.04 1.58 -4.19
N ILE A 61 4.34 2.50 -4.85
CA ILE A 61 2.99 2.93 -4.42
C ILE A 61 1.89 1.92 -4.76
N SER A 62 1.89 1.36 -5.98
CA SER A 62 0.74 0.59 -6.48
C SER A 62 0.36 -0.61 -5.60
N PRO A 63 1.30 -1.38 -5.03
CA PRO A 63 0.96 -2.50 -4.14
C PRO A 63 0.20 -2.08 -2.86
N MET A 64 0.31 -0.82 -2.44
CA MET A 64 -0.38 -0.29 -1.26
C MET A 64 -1.87 -0.01 -1.52
N PHE A 65 -2.27 0.23 -2.77
CA PHE A 65 -3.67 0.48 -3.12
C PHE A 65 -4.52 -0.77 -2.85
N GLY A 66 -5.72 -0.55 -2.34
CA GLY A 66 -6.63 -1.63 -1.94
C GLY A 66 -6.17 -2.42 -0.71
N LYS A 67 -5.04 -2.04 -0.10
CA LYS A 67 -4.57 -2.58 1.18
C LYS A 67 -4.53 -1.51 2.26
N ILE A 68 -3.80 -0.41 2.06
CA ILE A 68 -3.68 0.64 3.08
C ILE A 68 -3.85 2.05 2.51
N LEU A 69 -3.75 2.21 1.19
CA LEU A 69 -3.68 3.50 0.53
C LEU A 69 -4.90 3.73 -0.36
N VAL A 70 -5.38 4.96 -0.41
CA VAL A 70 -6.37 5.44 -1.37
C VAL A 70 -5.88 6.72 -2.04
N SER A 71 -6.35 6.95 -3.28
CA SER A 71 -6.09 8.20 -4.00
C SER A 71 -7.29 9.13 -3.93
N GLU A 72 -7.03 10.41 -3.70
CA GLU A 72 -7.99 11.49 -3.76
C GLU A 72 -7.60 12.45 -4.87
N ARG A 73 -8.55 12.85 -5.71
CA ARG A 73 -8.33 13.93 -6.68
C ARG A 73 -8.86 15.24 -6.11
N ARG A 74 -8.03 16.27 -6.11
CA ARG A 74 -8.41 17.65 -5.74
C ARG A 74 -8.11 18.54 -6.95
N GLY A 75 -9.11 18.74 -7.80
CA GLY A 75 -8.92 19.37 -9.11
C GLY A 75 -8.03 18.51 -10.02
N ARG A 76 -6.92 19.07 -10.51
CA ARG A 76 -5.92 18.36 -11.34
C ARG A 76 -4.87 17.60 -10.52
N GLU A 77 -4.83 17.80 -9.22
CA GLU A 77 -3.82 17.22 -8.35
C GLU A 77 -4.30 15.88 -7.76
N VAL A 78 -3.34 14.97 -7.54
CA VAL A 78 -3.58 13.66 -6.93
C VAL A 78 -2.91 13.62 -5.57
N TYR A 79 -3.69 13.29 -4.54
CA TYR A 79 -3.24 13.09 -3.17
C TYR A 79 -3.39 11.64 -2.79
N TYR A 80 -2.50 11.15 -1.93
CA TYR A 80 -2.60 9.82 -1.33
C TYR A 80 -2.78 9.96 0.18
N ARG A 81 -3.69 9.15 0.73
CA ARG A 81 -3.91 9.04 2.17
C ARG A 81 -3.98 7.58 2.60
N LEU A 82 -3.62 7.34 3.87
CA LEU A 82 -3.87 6.05 4.52
C LEU A 82 -5.37 5.91 4.81
N SER A 83 -5.90 4.71 4.65
CA SER A 83 -7.30 4.38 4.93
C SER A 83 -7.40 3.14 5.78
N TYR A 84 -7.85 3.33 7.03
CA TYR A 84 -8.10 2.22 7.95
C TYR A 84 -9.23 1.31 7.44
N ASP A 85 -10.28 1.88 6.83
CA ASP A 85 -11.39 1.10 6.29
C ASP A 85 -10.94 0.16 5.16
N VAL A 86 -10.07 0.64 4.27
CA VAL A 86 -9.49 -0.20 3.21
C VAL A 86 -8.63 -1.31 3.82
N PHE A 87 -7.85 -1.00 4.85
CA PHE A 87 -7.05 -2.00 5.55
C PHE A 87 -7.89 -3.06 6.25
N ARG A 88 -8.96 -2.63 6.93
CA ARG A 88 -9.92 -3.53 7.55
C ARG A 88 -10.57 -4.44 6.51
N MET A 89 -11.06 -3.91 5.39
CA MET A 89 -11.64 -4.71 4.31
C MET A 89 -10.65 -5.72 3.72
N TYR A 90 -9.38 -5.32 3.58
CA TYR A 90 -8.32 -6.21 3.14
C TYR A 90 -8.10 -7.38 4.12
N LEU A 91 -8.04 -7.11 5.42
CA LEU A 91 -7.90 -8.14 6.46
C LEU A 91 -9.12 -9.06 6.53
N ASP A 92 -10.34 -8.53 6.40
CA ASP A 92 -11.57 -9.33 6.38
C ASP A 92 -11.58 -10.29 5.20
N ASN A 93 -11.12 -9.85 4.02
CA ASN A 93 -10.98 -10.72 2.86
C ASN A 93 -9.92 -11.81 3.06
N LEU A 94 -8.79 -11.47 3.68
CA LEU A 94 -7.78 -12.48 4.06
C LEU A 94 -8.36 -13.50 5.03
N ARG A 95 -9.12 -13.06 6.05
CA ARG A 95 -9.78 -13.95 7.00
C ARG A 95 -10.78 -14.88 6.32
N ARG A 96 -11.60 -14.36 5.40
CA ARG A 96 -12.57 -15.17 4.63
C ARG A 96 -11.87 -16.25 3.80
N LYS A 97 -10.77 -15.91 3.11
CA LYS A 97 -9.97 -16.89 2.37
C LYS A 97 -9.34 -17.92 3.30
N GLY A 98 -8.77 -17.47 4.42
CA GLY A 98 -8.24 -18.35 5.45
C GLY A 98 -9.28 -19.35 5.92
N ARG A 99 -10.49 -18.90 6.24
CA ARG A 99 -11.61 -19.78 6.60
C ARG A 99 -11.93 -20.78 5.49
N TYR A 100 -12.02 -20.34 4.24
CA TYR A 100 -12.36 -21.22 3.12
C TYR A 100 -11.37 -22.37 2.93
N TYR A 101 -10.07 -22.08 3.05
CA TYR A 101 -9.00 -23.06 2.78
C TYR A 101 -8.56 -23.87 4.00
N LEU A 102 -8.66 -23.31 5.21
CA LEU A 102 -8.14 -23.94 6.43
C LEU A 102 -9.22 -24.66 7.23
N LEU A 103 -10.49 -24.29 7.06
CA LEU A 103 -11.59 -24.95 7.77
C LEU A 103 -12.27 -25.97 6.84
N GLY A 104 -12.51 -27.17 7.37
CA GLY A 104 -13.29 -28.21 6.71
C GLY A 104 -14.74 -27.80 6.50
N GLU A 105 -15.50 -28.59 5.73
CA GLU A 105 -16.90 -28.27 5.39
C GLU A 105 -17.82 -28.15 6.61
N GLU A 106 -17.50 -28.82 7.73
CA GLU A 106 -18.31 -28.81 8.95
C GLU A 106 -18.28 -27.47 9.72
N GLU A 107 -17.22 -26.66 9.58
CA GLU A 107 -17.10 -25.35 10.25
C GLU A 107 -17.56 -24.17 9.37
N LYS A 108 -17.99 -24.42 8.12
CA LYS A 108 -18.45 -23.36 7.20
C LYS A 108 -19.91 -22.92 7.44
N ASN A 109 -20.64 -23.64 8.29
CA ASN A 109 -22.07 -23.45 8.55
C ASN A 109 -22.40 -22.77 9.90
N PHE A 110 -21.38 -22.24 10.62
CA PHE A 110 -21.56 -21.48 11.86
C PHE A 110 -21.10 -20.01 11.71
#